data_AF-A0A951MSE8-F1
#
_entry.id   AF-A0A951MSE8-F1
#
_cell.length_a   1.000
_cell.length_b   1.000
_cell.length_c   1.000
_cell.angle_alpha   90.00
_cell.angle_beta   90.00
_cell.angle_gamma   90.00
#
_symmetry.space_group_name_H-M   'P 1'
#
loop_
_entity.id
_entity.type
_entity.pdbx_description
1 polymer ?
#
loop_
_entity_poly.entity_id
_entity_poly.type
_entity_poly.pdbx_seq_one_letter_code
_entity_poly.pdbx_strand_id
1 'polypeptide(L)' 'MDAAAHLDAPCPPEALFVWVDDLSKYPEWLDLVARAQPAPAMEGDPGPAWLVDLRARLGPLARSKRLRMVRTDHRA' A
#
# COMPACT_ATOMS: atom_id res chain seq x y z
N MET A 1 11.76 -10.51 17.37
CA MET A 1 10.53 -9.99 18.01
C MET A 1 9.39 -10.39 17.12
N ASP A 2 8.49 -11.23 17.63
CA ASP A 2 7.29 -11.64 16.89
C ASP A 2 6.12 -10.79 17.36
N ALA A 3 5.33 -10.25 16.43
CA ALA A 3 4.23 -9.34 16.73
C ALA A 3 2.99 -9.80 15.95
N ALA A 4 1.96 -10.21 16.68
CA ALA A 4 0.66 -10.55 16.14
C ALA A 4 -0.32 -9.38 16.30
N ALA A 5 -1.12 -9.11 15.28
CA ALA A 5 -2.20 -8.14 15.31
C ALA A 5 -3.47 -8.79 14.74
N HIS A 6 -4.61 -8.45 15.34
CA HIS A 6 -5.92 -8.89 14.90
C HIS A 6 -6.80 -7.65 14.64
N LEU A 7 -7.69 -7.76 13.66
CA LEU A 7 -8.65 -6.71 13.29
C LEU A 7 -10.02 -7.36 13.11
N ASP A 8 -11.03 -6.79 13.77
CA ASP A 8 -12.44 -7.09 13.50
C ASP A 8 -13.00 -6.03 12.56
N ALA A 9 -13.54 -6.45 11.42
CA ALA A 9 -14.15 -5.58 10.43
C ALA A 9 -15.62 -5.97 10.21
N PRO A 10 -16.56 -5.01 10.05
CA PRO A 10 -17.97 -5.29 9.80
C PRO A 10 -18.24 -5.67 8.34
N CYS A 11 -17.37 -6.51 7.76
CA CYS A 11 -17.48 -7.00 6.39
C CYS A 11 -16.80 -8.37 6.26
N PRO A 12 -17.20 -9.18 5.28
CA PRO A 12 -16.51 -10.43 4.98
C PRO A 12 -15.05 -10.21 4.54
N PRO A 13 -14.14 -11.17 4.80
CA PRO A 13 -12.72 -11.06 4.44
C PRO A 13 -12.48 -10.76 2.96
N GLU A 14 -13.27 -11.34 2.05
CA GLU A 14 -13.13 -11.11 0.61
C GLU A 14 -13.32 -9.63 0.21
N ALA A 15 -14.25 -8.93 0.87
CA ALA A 15 -14.47 -7.51 0.63
C ALA A 15 -13.29 -6.68 1.13
N LEU A 16 -12.73 -7.06 2.29
CA LEU A 16 -11.57 -6.39 2.86
C LEU A 16 -10.31 -6.63 2.02
N PHE A 17 -10.07 -7.86 1.56
CA PHE A 17 -8.91 -8.20 0.74
C PHE A 17 -8.93 -7.46 -0.61
N VAL A 18 -10.07 -7.42 -1.29
CA VAL A 18 -10.22 -6.63 -2.53
C VAL A 18 -9.92 -5.14 -2.29
N TRP A 19 -10.31 -4.60 -1.13
CA TRP A 19 -10.03 -3.21 -0.79
C TRP A 19 -8.54 -2.96 -0.47
N VAL A 20 -7.90 -3.87 0.27
CA VAL A 20 -6.47 -3.82 0.59
C VAL A 20 -5.60 -4.11 -0.66
N ASP A 21 -6.14 -4.78 -1.67
CA ASP A 21 -5.42 -5.01 -2.91
C ASP A 21 -5.15 -3.72 -3.71
N ASP A 22 -5.94 -2.67 -3.55
CA ASP A 22 -5.68 -1.41 -4.26
C ASP A 22 -4.84 -0.45 -3.41
N LEU A 23 -3.55 -0.33 -3.73
CA LEU A 23 -2.67 0.62 -3.02
C LEU A 23 -3.17 2.07 -3.13
N SER A 24 -4.02 2.41 -4.10
CA SER A 24 -4.63 3.74 -4.20
C SER A 24 -5.55 4.09 -3.02
N LYS A 25 -6.01 3.08 -2.26
CA LYS A 25 -6.81 3.23 -1.04
C LYS A 25 -5.99 3.48 0.21
N TYR A 26 -4.68 3.22 0.18
CA TYR A 26 -3.83 3.28 1.36
C TYR A 26 -3.72 4.67 2.02
N PRO A 27 -3.76 5.80 1.27
CA PRO A 27 -3.81 7.11 1.90
C PRO A 27 -5.02 7.33 2.82
N GLU A 28 -6.09 6.53 2.70
CA GLU A 28 -7.30 6.65 3.51
C GLU A 28 -7.11 6.10 4.94
N TRP A 29 -6.11 5.25 5.20
CA TRP A 29 -5.99 4.53 6.47
C TRP A 29 -4.55 4.26 6.95
N LEU A 30 -3.54 4.44 6.09
CA LEU A 30 -2.14 4.23 6.44
C LEU A 30 -1.38 5.55 6.32
N ASP A 31 -1.22 6.25 7.44
CA ASP A 31 -0.59 7.58 7.54
C ASP A 31 0.81 7.68 6.91
N LEU A 32 1.52 6.55 6.81
CA LEU A 32 2.82 6.48 6.14
C LEU A 32 2.72 6.78 4.63
N VAL A 33 1.57 6.51 4.01
CA VAL A 33 1.32 6.68 2.58
C VAL A 33 0.63 8.01 2.34
N ALA A 34 1.40 9.01 1.92
CA ALA A 34 0.86 10.35 1.64
C ALA A 34 0.07 10.40 0.32
N ARG A 35 0.41 9.54 -0.64
CA ARG A 35 -0.27 9.43 -1.94
C ARG A 35 0.06 8.08 -2.57
N ALA A 36 -0.91 7.49 -3.25
CA ALA A 36 -0.70 6.31 -4.09
C ALA A 36 -1.58 6.43 -5.34
N GLN A 37 -1.00 6.19 -6.51
CA GLN A 37 -1.71 6.27 -7.78
C GLN A 37 -1.26 5.15 -8.72
N PRO A 38 -2.15 4.61 -9.57
CA PRO A 38 -1.76 3.67 -10.62
C PRO A 38 -0.60 4.25 -11.43
N ALA A 39 0.42 3.44 -11.65
CA ALA A 39 1.54 3.76 -12.52
C ALA A 39 1.34 3.06 -13.89
N PRO A 40 1.89 3.62 -14.97
CA PRO A 40 1.96 2.91 -16.23
C PRO A 40 2.66 1.55 -16.05
N ALA A 41 2.09 0.50 -16.64
CA ALA A 41 2.78 -0.78 -16.79
C ALA A 41 4.04 -0.60 -17.65
N MET A 42 5.10 -1.33 -17.31
CA MET A 42 6.35 -1.38 -18.03
C MET A 42 6.60 -2.82 -18.49
N GLU A 43 7.32 -2.97 -19.59
CA GLU A 43 7.74 -4.28 -20.10
C GLU A 43 8.49 -5.06 -19.00
N GLY A 44 8.06 -6.30 -18.75
CA GLY A 44 8.63 -7.13 -17.69
C GLY A 44 8.02 -6.96 -16.29
N ASP A 45 7.01 -6.10 -16.11
CA ASP A 45 6.29 -6.06 -14.83
C ASP A 45 5.49 -7.36 -14.59
N PRO A 46 5.66 -8.05 -13.45
CA PRO A 46 4.87 -9.24 -13.12
C PRO A 46 3.40 -8.95 -12.73
N GLY A 47 3.03 -7.68 -12.57
CA GLY A 47 1.71 -7.28 -12.11
C GLY A 47 1.50 -5.76 -12.15
N PRO A 48 0.37 -5.26 -11.61
CA PRO A 48 0.10 -3.82 -11.55
C PRO A 48 1.17 -3.06 -10.78
N ALA A 49 1.34 -1.78 -11.15
CA ALA A 49 2.29 -0.88 -10.52
C ALA A 49 1.62 0.38 -9.99
N TRP A 50 2.20 0.96 -8.93
CA TRP A 50 1.77 2.23 -8.34
C TRP A 50 2.94 3.17 -8.12
N LEU A 51 2.70 4.47 -8.29
CA LEU A 51 3.56 5.53 -7.78
C LEU A 51 3.11 5.87 -6.36
N VAL A 52 3.98 5.61 -5.38
CA VAL A 52 3.67 5.74 -3.95
C VAL A 52 4.59 6.78 -3.32
N ASP A 53 4.00 7.79 -2.68
CA ASP A 53 4.71 8.75 -1.84
C ASP A 53 4.66 8.30 -0.39
N LEU A 54 5.79 7.82 0.12
CA LEU A 54 5.95 7.48 1.53
C LEU A 54 6.47 8.70 2.28
N ARG A 55 5.89 8.98 3.45
CA ARG A 55 6.33 10.05 4.35
C ARG A 55 6.40 9.55 5.78
N ALA A 56 7.61 9.46 6.32
CA ALA A 56 7.83 9.18 7.74
C ALA A 56 8.21 10.48 8.46
N ARG A 57 7.73 10.63 9.71
CA ARG A 57 8.12 11.71 10.62
C ARG A 57 8.85 11.11 11.83
N LEU A 58 9.95 11.74 12.22
CA LEU A 58 10.71 11.43 13.43
C LEU A 58 10.95 12.76 14.15
N GLY A 59 10.08 13.05 15.14
CA GLY A 59 10.06 14.34 15.80
C GLY A 59 9.85 15.49 14.79
N PRO A 60 10.70 16.54 14.79
CA PRO A 60 10.57 17.68 13.87
C PRO A 60 11.02 17.36 12.43
N LEU A 61 11.66 16.20 12.21
CA LEU A 61 12.19 15.82 10.91
C LEU A 61 11.18 14.98 10.14
N ALA A 62 11.07 15.22 8.84
CA ALA A 62 10.30 14.40 7.93
C ALA A 62 11.13 14.01 6.72
N ARG A 63 11.01 12.75 6.29
CA ARG A 63 11.57 12.27 5.03
C ARG A 63 10.45 11.79 4.14
N SER A 64 10.49 12.22 2.89
CA SER A 64 9.60 11.71 1.84
C SER A 64 10.39 10.92 0.80
N LYS A 65 9.78 9.88 0.24
CA LYS A 65 10.32 9.13 -0.90
C LYS A 65 9.18 8.78 -1.84
N ARG A 66 9.38 9.05 -3.14
CA ARG A 66 8.53 8.51 -4.20
C ARG A 66 9.09 7.19 -4.71
N LEU A 67 8.24 6.19 -4.82
CA LEU A 67 8.55 4.84 -5.27
C LEU A 67 7.66 4.45 -6.44
N ARG A 68 8.20 3.63 -7.35
CA ARG A 68 7.37 2.80 -8.24
C ARG A 68 7.35 1.40 -7.64
N MET A 69 6.19 0.96 -7.18
CA MET A 69 5.99 -0.35 -6.56
C MET A 69 5.25 -1.24 -7.53
N VAL A 70 5.81 -2.41 -7.85
CA VAL A 70 5.21 -3.40 -8.74
C VAL A 70 4.81 -4.61 -7.92
N ARG A 71 3.60 -5.12 -8.14
CA ARG A 71 3.14 -6.33 -7.45
C ARG A 71 3.90 -7.55 -7.96
N THR A 72 4.54 -8.29 -7.06
CA THR A 72 5.33 -9.49 -7.39
C THR A 72 4.63 -10.81 -7.08
N ASP A 73 3.66 -10.82 -6.16
CA ASP A 73 2.88 -12.00 -5.79
C ASP A 73 1.44 -11.56 -5.46
N HIS A 74 0.48 -12.39 -5.82
CA HIS A 74 -0.91 -12.26 -5.43
C HIS A 74 -1.52 -13.65 -5.41
N ARG A 75 -1.95 -14.09 -4.24
CA ARG A 75 -2.68 -15.35 -4.09
C ARG A 75 -4.10 -15.01 -3.65
N ALA A 76 -5.05 -15.49 -4.45
CA ALA A 76 -6.47 -15.40 -4.16
C ALA A 76 -6.86 -16.35 -3.03
#